data_AF-A0A640YBQ3-F1
#
_entry.id   AF-A0A640YBQ3-F1
#
_cell.length_a   1.000
_cell.length_b   1.000
_cell.length_c   1.000
_cell.angle_alpha   90.00
_cell.angle_beta   90.00
_cell.angle_gamma   90.00
#
_symmetry.space_group_name_H-M   'P 1'
#
loop_
_entity.id
_entity.type
_entity.pdbx_description
1 polymer ?
#
loop_
_entity_poly.entity_id
_entity_poly.type
_entity_poly.pdbx_seq_one_letter_code
_entity_poly.pdbx_strand_id
1 'polypeptide(L)'
;MARRLRRLPARRGRGIAARGGGEIATPQATGAGDGPSPLVLAWRTAHGLIALGLLAAIACVWWAALTGRRGPALRLAVGSLVAEGAVVALNRGDCPLGPLGERIGDPVPLFELVLPPRAARLAVPLLGGIAGAGILLLAARRKRPGLRA
;
A
#
# COMPACT_ATOMS: atom_id res chain seq x y z
N MET A 1 34.53 -15.45 -51.62
CA MET A 1 35.63 -15.68 -50.66
C MET A 1 35.03 -15.87 -49.27
N ALA A 2 34.60 -17.06 -48.88
CA ALA A 2 35.39 -18.12 -48.25
C ALA A 2 35.85 -17.81 -46.80
N ARG A 3 35.03 -18.32 -45.86
CA ARG A 3 35.39 -19.04 -44.62
C ARG A 3 36.46 -18.43 -43.69
N ARG A 4 36.06 -18.19 -42.42
CA ARG A 4 36.74 -18.79 -41.26
C ARG A 4 35.84 -18.82 -40.02
N LEU A 5 35.22 -19.99 -39.83
CA LEU A 5 34.67 -20.45 -38.57
C LEU A 5 35.80 -20.53 -37.53
N ARG A 6 35.72 -19.73 -36.46
CA ARG A 6 36.53 -19.93 -35.25
C ARG A 6 35.79 -20.85 -34.29
N ARG A 7 36.58 -21.80 -33.79
CA ARG A 7 36.19 -23.03 -33.11
C ARG A 7 35.82 -22.76 -31.65
N LEU A 8 34.73 -23.36 -31.19
CA LEU A 8 34.41 -23.55 -29.78
C LEU A 8 35.30 -24.68 -29.21
N PRO A 9 35.91 -24.53 -28.03
CA PRO A 9 36.40 -25.67 -27.26
C PRO A 9 35.27 -26.24 -26.39
N ALA A 10 34.85 -27.46 -26.70
CA ALA A 10 34.18 -28.34 -25.76
C ALA A 10 35.17 -28.77 -24.68
N ARG A 11 34.87 -28.50 -23.40
CA ARG A 11 35.56 -29.15 -22.28
C ARG A 11 34.58 -30.01 -21.48
N ARG A 12 34.89 -31.29 -21.50
CA ARG A 12 34.14 -32.44 -21.01
C ARG A 12 34.57 -32.76 -19.57
N GLY A 13 33.59 -32.85 -18.68
CA GLY A 13 33.44 -33.86 -17.62
C GLY A 13 34.54 -34.13 -16.58
N ARG A 14 34.17 -33.98 -15.29
CA ARG A 14 34.46 -34.81 -14.09
C ARG A 14 34.12 -33.93 -12.87
N GLY A 15 33.18 -34.22 -11.99
CA GLY A 15 32.86 -35.50 -11.37
C GLY A 15 33.76 -35.69 -10.14
N ILE A 16 33.23 -35.47 -8.93
CA ILE A 16 33.48 -36.20 -7.67
C ILE A 16 32.66 -35.53 -6.55
N ALA A 17 31.86 -36.37 -5.89
CA ALA A 17 31.13 -36.10 -4.67
C ALA A 17 32.07 -36.10 -3.45
N ALA A 18 31.74 -35.33 -2.41
CA ALA A 18 31.71 -35.78 -1.01
C ALA A 18 31.46 -34.63 -0.02
N ARG A 19 30.47 -34.87 0.85
CA ARG A 19 30.46 -34.56 2.30
C ARG A 19 30.73 -33.13 2.79
N GLY A 20 29.64 -32.49 3.18
CA GLY A 20 29.45 -31.83 4.48
C GLY A 20 27.93 -31.63 4.63
N GLY A 21 27.19 -32.24 5.55
CA GLY A 21 27.56 -32.66 6.90
C GLY A 21 27.53 -31.45 7.83
N GLY A 22 26.35 -30.91 8.12
CA GLY A 22 26.18 -29.82 9.09
C GLY A 22 24.81 -29.15 9.00
N GLU A 23 23.92 -29.56 9.90
CA GLU A 23 22.71 -28.84 10.32
C GLU A 23 21.64 -28.50 9.26
N ILE A 24 20.70 -29.44 9.14
CA ILE A 24 19.30 -29.07 9.04
C ILE A 24 18.97 -28.32 10.34
N ALA A 25 19.07 -26.98 10.32
CA ALA A 25 18.48 -26.14 11.34
C ALA A 25 16.96 -26.24 11.20
N THR A 26 16.39 -27.25 11.84
CA THR A 26 14.97 -27.33 12.15
C THR A 26 14.60 -26.06 12.94
N PRO A 27 13.47 -25.40 12.61
CA PRO A 27 13.10 -24.09 13.13
C PRO A 27 13.00 -24.13 14.65
N GLN A 28 13.87 -23.39 15.33
CA GLN A 28 13.73 -23.21 16.77
C GLN A 28 12.54 -22.30 17.09
N ALA A 29 11.73 -22.83 17.99
CA ALA A 29 10.72 -22.16 18.82
C ALA A 29 9.45 -21.65 18.10
N THR A 30 8.52 -22.59 17.90
CA THR A 30 7.10 -22.33 18.13
C THR A 30 6.91 -21.85 19.58
N GLY A 31 6.96 -20.53 19.79
CA GLY A 31 6.32 -19.88 20.93
C GLY A 31 4.82 -19.86 20.70
N ALA A 32 4.14 -20.93 21.08
CA ALA A 32 2.70 -20.89 21.24
C ALA A 32 2.38 -20.01 22.46
N GLY A 33 1.84 -18.79 22.25
CA GLY A 33 1.27 -18.02 23.37
C GLY A 33 1.13 -16.51 23.20
N ASP A 34 2.02 -15.82 22.48
CA ASP A 34 2.03 -14.35 22.57
C ASP A 34 1.31 -13.73 21.38
N GLY A 35 0.05 -13.35 21.59
CA GLY A 35 -0.65 -12.43 20.70
C GLY A 35 0.13 -11.11 20.52
N PRO A 36 -0.26 -10.24 19.57
CA PRO A 36 0.39 -8.96 19.40
C PRO A 36 0.41 -8.20 20.73
N SER A 37 1.53 -7.52 21.03
CA SER A 37 1.62 -6.72 22.24
C SER A 37 0.46 -5.70 22.29
N PRO A 38 -0.01 -5.30 23.47
CA PRO A 38 -1.10 -4.32 23.57
C PRO A 38 -0.83 -3.02 22.80
N LEU A 39 0.45 -2.63 22.72
CA LEU A 39 0.89 -1.49 21.93
C LEU A 39 0.71 -1.70 20.42
N VAL A 40 1.10 -2.87 19.89
CA VAL A 40 0.90 -3.22 18.48
C VAL A 40 -0.59 -3.29 18.15
N LEU A 41 -1.41 -3.86 19.05
CA LEU A 41 -2.85 -3.90 18.86
C LEU A 41 -3.48 -2.50 18.86
N ALA A 42 -3.09 -1.64 19.81
CA ALA A 42 -3.55 -0.25 19.87
C ALA A 42 -3.16 0.51 18.59
N TRP A 43 -1.93 0.32 18.12
CA TRP A 43 -1.44 0.91 16.88
C TRP A 43 -2.23 0.46 15.65
N ARG A 44 -2.41 -0.85 15.46
CA ARG A 44 -3.20 -1.40 14.34
C ARG A 44 -4.64 -0.91 14.38
N THR A 45 -5.22 -0.82 15.57
CA THR A 45 -6.59 -0.32 15.77
C THR A 45 -6.68 1.16 15.39
N ALA A 46 -5.77 1.99 15.88
CA ALA A 46 -5.73 3.42 15.56
C ALA A 46 -5.53 3.65 14.06
N HIS A 47 -4.55 2.97 13.46
CA HIS A 47 -4.27 3.06 12.03
C HIS A 47 -5.46 2.55 11.19
N GLY A 48 -6.10 1.47 11.61
CA GLY A 48 -7.33 0.95 11.00
C GLY A 48 -8.48 1.96 11.03
N LEU A 49 -8.70 2.63 12.17
CA LEU A 49 -9.74 3.66 12.30
C LEU A 49 -9.46 4.88 11.39
N ILE A 50 -8.20 5.30 11.28
CA ILE A 50 -7.80 6.36 10.35
C ILE A 50 -8.09 5.93 8.91
N ALA A 51 -7.70 4.71 8.52
CA ALA A 51 -7.96 4.17 7.19
C ALA A 51 -9.47 4.11 6.88
N LEU A 52 -10.29 3.67 7.84
CA LEU A 52 -11.75 3.67 7.71
C LEU A 52 -12.33 5.09 7.56
N GLY A 53 -11.82 6.05 8.32
CA GLY A 53 -12.22 7.45 8.21
C GLY A 53 -11.93 8.03 6.83
N LEU A 54 -10.75 7.74 6.27
CA LEU A 54 -10.37 8.16 4.92
C LEU A 54 -11.20 7.47 3.84
N LEU A 55 -11.50 6.17 3.99
CA LEU A 55 -12.43 5.46 3.08
C LEU A 55 -13.83 6.07 3.11
N ALA A 56 -14.34 6.41 4.30
CA ALA A 56 -15.61 7.12 4.44
C ALA A 56 -15.57 8.51 3.80
N ALA A 57 -14.43 9.22 3.89
CA ALA A 57 -14.23 10.50 3.21
C ALA A 57 -14.25 10.34 1.68
N ILE A 58 -13.61 9.32 1.12
CA ILE A 58 -13.68 9.00 -0.32
C ILE A 58 -15.13 8.74 -0.73
N ALA A 59 -15.86 7.90 0.02
CA ALA A 59 -17.26 7.62 -0.24
C ALA A 59 -18.12 8.90 -0.18
N CYS A 60 -17.88 9.77 0.81
CA CYS A 60 -18.55 11.06 0.95
C CYS A 60 -18.31 11.98 -0.26
N VAL A 61 -17.06 12.06 -0.73
CA VAL A 61 -16.69 12.85 -1.92
C VAL A 61 -17.42 12.32 -3.16
N TRP A 62 -17.42 11.01 -3.39
CA TRP A 62 -18.11 10.41 -4.53
C TRP A 62 -19.62 10.58 -4.45
N TRP A 63 -20.21 10.36 -3.27
CA TRP A 63 -21.63 10.61 -3.04
C TRP A 63 -22.01 12.06 -3.36
N ALA A 64 -21.24 13.03 -2.88
CA ALA A 64 -21.43 14.44 -3.19
C ALA A 64 -21.21 14.75 -4.68
N ALA A 65 -20.18 14.15 -5.30
CA ALA A 65 -19.85 14.35 -6.70
C ALA A 65 -20.93 13.78 -7.64
N LEU A 66 -21.65 12.74 -7.23
CA LEU A 66 -22.77 12.16 -7.99
C LEU A 66 -24.07 12.92 -7.72
N THR A 67 -24.47 13.09 -6.46
CA THR A 67 -25.74 13.72 -6.07
C THR A 67 -25.77 15.25 -6.17
N GLY A 68 -24.60 15.90 -6.25
CA GLY A 68 -24.48 17.35 -6.23
C GLY A 68 -24.65 17.97 -4.84
N ARG A 69 -24.81 17.16 -3.79
CA ARG A 69 -24.93 17.65 -2.40
C ARG A 69 -23.63 18.30 -1.95
N ARG A 70 -23.75 19.40 -1.19
CA ARG A 70 -22.62 20.09 -0.56
C ARG A 70 -22.95 20.37 0.91
N GLY A 71 -21.94 20.35 1.77
CA GLY A 71 -22.10 20.60 3.19
C GLY A 71 -20.76 20.62 3.94
N PRO A 72 -20.77 20.93 5.25
CA PRO A 72 -19.56 20.98 6.07
C PRO A 72 -18.82 19.64 6.11
N ALA A 73 -19.55 18.51 6.16
CA ALA A 73 -18.96 17.17 6.10
C ALA A 73 -18.11 16.93 4.84
N LEU A 74 -18.55 17.45 3.68
CA LEU A 74 -17.79 17.35 2.43
C LEU A 74 -16.49 18.16 2.50
N ARG A 75 -16.51 19.35 3.12
CA ARG A 75 -15.29 20.16 3.29
C ARG A 75 -14.29 19.46 4.18
N LEU A 76 -14.77 18.85 5.26
CA LEU A 76 -13.94 18.04 6.14
C LEU A 76 -13.35 16.84 5.38
N ALA A 77 -14.18 16.08 4.64
CA ALA A 77 -13.73 14.95 3.84
C ALA A 77 -12.65 15.35 2.82
N VAL A 78 -12.88 16.41 2.05
CA VAL A 78 -11.89 16.92 1.08
C VAL A 78 -10.62 17.39 1.79
N GLY A 79 -10.75 18.12 2.90
CA GLY A 79 -9.61 18.59 3.69
C GLY A 79 -8.76 17.45 4.22
N SER A 80 -9.39 16.42 4.82
CA SER A 80 -8.70 15.23 5.30
C SER A 80 -7.98 14.48 4.19
N LEU A 81 -8.63 14.29 3.02
CA LEU A 81 -8.02 13.60 1.88
C LEU A 81 -6.85 14.39 1.27
N VAL A 82 -6.96 15.73 1.20
CA VAL A 82 -5.87 16.58 0.71
C VAL A 82 -4.70 16.58 1.69
N ALA A 83 -4.96 16.69 3.00
CA ALA A 83 -3.94 16.66 4.02
C ALA A 83 -3.20 15.32 4.01
N GLU A 84 -3.92 14.19 4.05
CA GLU A 84 -3.33 12.86 3.97
C GLU A 84 -2.58 12.66 2.65
N GLY A 85 -3.20 13.05 1.52
CA GLY A 85 -2.56 12.95 0.20
C GLY A 85 -1.25 13.72 0.12
N ALA A 86 -1.17 14.90 0.76
CA ALA A 86 0.07 15.66 0.86
C ALA A 86 1.12 14.92 1.70
N VAL A 87 0.75 14.37 2.85
CA VAL A 87 1.66 13.61 3.70
C VAL A 87 2.16 12.34 2.98
N VAL A 88 1.29 11.60 2.31
CA VAL A 88 1.64 10.43 1.49
C VAL A 88 2.57 10.81 0.35
N ALA A 89 2.31 11.92 -0.36
CA ALA A 89 3.18 12.39 -1.43
C ALA A 89 4.58 12.76 -0.92
N LEU A 90 4.66 13.43 0.25
CA LEU A 90 5.93 13.71 0.91
C LEU A 90 6.65 12.43 1.36
N ASN A 91 5.90 11.38 1.68
CA ASN A 91 6.41 10.04 1.98
C ASN A 91 6.58 9.14 0.75
N ARG A 92 6.81 9.73 -0.44
CA ARG A 92 7.06 9.02 -1.72
C ARG A 92 5.95 8.06 -2.17
N GLY A 93 4.72 8.29 -1.74
CA GLY A 93 3.57 7.43 -2.06
C GLY A 93 3.33 6.28 -1.08
N ASP A 94 4.19 6.13 -0.07
CA ASP A 94 4.02 5.15 0.99
C ASP A 94 3.17 5.70 2.14
N CYS A 95 2.52 4.81 2.88
CA CYS A 95 1.77 5.20 4.07
C CYS A 95 2.70 5.80 5.14
N PRO A 96 2.47 7.04 5.63
CA PRO A 96 3.36 7.72 6.58
C PRO A 96 3.43 7.03 7.95
N LEU A 97 2.41 6.25 8.28
CA LEU A 97 2.35 5.48 9.51
C LEU A 97 3.20 4.20 9.44
N GLY A 98 3.53 3.68 8.25
CA GLY A 98 4.34 2.45 8.11
C GLY A 98 5.64 2.45 8.93
N PRO A 99 6.53 3.45 8.74
CA PRO A 99 7.78 3.56 9.50
C PRO A 99 7.60 3.75 11.02
N LEU A 100 6.44 4.26 11.47
CA LEU A 100 6.12 4.34 12.90
C LEU A 100 5.76 2.97 13.46
N GLY A 101 5.05 2.14 12.70
CA GLY A 101 4.76 0.74 13.05
C GLY A 101 6.04 -0.09 13.23
N GLU A 102 6.99 0.04 12.31
CA GLU A 102 8.28 -0.66 12.41
C GLU A 102 9.04 -0.29 13.69
N ARG A 103 9.03 0.99 14.07
CA ARG A 103 9.69 1.49 15.29
C ARG A 103 9.09 0.95 16.59
N ILE A 104 7.81 0.60 16.59
CA ILE A 104 7.12 0.02 17.76
C ILE A 104 7.06 -1.52 17.70
N GLY A 105 7.76 -2.13 16.74
CA GLY A 105 7.85 -3.59 16.61
C GLY A 105 6.67 -4.23 15.87
N ASP A 106 5.93 -3.48 15.04
CA ASP A 106 4.94 -4.06 14.12
C ASP A 106 5.55 -4.23 12.72
N PRO A 107 5.99 -5.45 12.34
CA PRO A 107 6.64 -5.69 11.05
C PRO A 107 5.63 -5.87 9.90
N VAL A 108 4.32 -5.96 10.19
CA VAL A 108 3.30 -6.26 9.18
C VAL A 108 2.53 -4.99 8.82
N PRO A 109 2.59 -4.52 7.57
CA PRO A 109 1.79 -3.38 7.14
C PRO A 109 0.29 -3.66 7.29
N LEU A 110 -0.48 -2.62 7.67
CA LEU A 110 -1.92 -2.76 7.91
C LEU A 110 -2.67 -3.40 6.74
N PHE A 111 -2.37 -3.00 5.49
CA PHE A 111 -3.01 -3.58 4.31
C PHE A 111 -2.63 -5.05 4.08
N GLU A 112 -1.44 -5.49 4.50
CA GLU A 112 -1.02 -6.89 4.38
C GLU A 112 -1.77 -7.83 5.33
N LEU A 113 -2.46 -7.29 6.36
CA LEU A 113 -3.36 -8.06 7.21
C LEU A 113 -4.61 -8.55 6.48
N VAL A 114 -4.99 -7.88 5.38
CA VAL A 114 -6.23 -8.15 4.65
C VAL A 114 -6.01 -8.43 3.15
N LEU A 115 -4.85 -8.08 2.61
CA LEU A 115 -4.51 -8.20 1.19
C LEU A 115 -3.15 -8.87 1.00
N PRO A 116 -2.93 -9.56 -0.13
CA PRO A 116 -1.60 -10.03 -0.47
C PRO A 116 -0.62 -8.83 -0.67
N PRO A 117 0.69 -8.98 -0.39
CA PRO A 117 1.66 -7.88 -0.38
C PRO A 117 1.69 -7.03 -1.66
N ARG A 118 1.46 -7.66 -2.82
CA ARG A 118 1.38 -6.94 -4.10
C ARG A 118 0.17 -6.00 -4.17
N ALA A 119 -0.98 -6.44 -3.68
CA ALA A 119 -2.19 -5.62 -3.65
C ALA A 119 -2.09 -4.54 -2.56
N ALA A 120 -1.50 -4.85 -1.41
CA ALA A 120 -1.25 -3.89 -0.34
C ALA A 120 -0.40 -2.69 -0.83
N ARG A 121 0.67 -2.96 -1.60
CA ARG A 121 1.51 -1.90 -2.21
C ARG A 121 0.75 -1.00 -3.21
N LEU A 122 -0.27 -1.52 -3.86
CA LEU A 122 -1.08 -0.75 -4.81
C LEU A 122 -2.26 -0.02 -4.15
N ALA A 123 -2.62 -0.38 -2.91
CA ALA A 123 -3.80 0.16 -2.24
C ALA A 123 -3.71 1.69 -2.09
N VAL A 124 -2.59 2.20 -1.57
CA VAL A 124 -2.38 3.63 -1.34
C VAL A 124 -2.45 4.44 -2.66
N PRO A 125 -1.67 4.13 -3.71
CA PRO A 125 -1.74 4.91 -4.95
C PRO A 125 -3.10 4.77 -5.65
N LEU A 126 -3.74 3.60 -5.61
CA LEU A 126 -5.06 3.40 -6.21
C LEU A 126 -6.14 4.22 -5.49
N LEU A 127 -6.20 4.14 -4.16
CA LEU A 127 -7.15 4.91 -3.36
C LEU A 127 -6.90 6.42 -3.50
N GLY A 128 -5.63 6.85 -3.56
CA GLY A 128 -5.26 8.23 -3.86
C GLY A 128 -5.78 8.68 -5.24
N GLY A 129 -5.63 7.84 -6.27
CA GLY A 129 -6.18 8.11 -7.60
C GLY A 129 -7.71 8.23 -7.61
N ILE A 130 -8.41 7.32 -6.92
CA ILE A 130 -9.88 7.34 -6.78
C ILE A 130 -10.34 8.60 -6.04
N ALA A 131 -9.65 8.98 -4.97
CA ALA A 131 -9.93 10.20 -4.21
C ALA A 131 -9.72 11.45 -5.08
N GLY A 132 -8.57 11.53 -5.77
CA GLY A 132 -8.23 12.63 -6.67
C GLY A 132 -9.26 12.80 -7.79
N ALA A 133 -9.67 11.69 -8.44
CA ALA A 133 -10.71 11.72 -9.47
C ALA A 133 -12.04 12.26 -8.95
N GLY A 134 -12.48 11.82 -7.76
CA GLY A 134 -13.70 12.33 -7.12
C GLY A 134 -13.65 13.83 -6.82
N ILE A 135 -12.51 14.31 -6.29
CA ILE A 135 -12.28 15.74 -6.00
C ILE A 135 -12.28 16.56 -7.30
N LEU A 136 -11.60 16.08 -8.35
CA LEU A 136 -11.57 16.74 -9.66
C LEU A 136 -12.96 16.82 -10.28
N LEU A 137 -13.76 15.74 -10.21
CA LEU A 137 -15.14 15.73 -10.68
C LEU A 137 -15.99 16.77 -9.92
N LEU A 138 -15.85 16.84 -8.59
CA LEU A 138 -16.55 17.83 -7.77
C LEU A 138 -16.19 19.27 -8.18
N ALA A 139 -14.90 19.52 -8.46
CA ALA A 139 -14.42 20.81 -8.93
C ALA A 139 -14.94 21.15 -10.35
N ALA A 140 -14.93 20.18 -11.27
CA ALA A 140 -15.46 20.35 -12.62
C ALA A 140 -16.96 20.68 -12.61
N ARG A 141 -17.74 20.01 -11.75
CA ARG A 141 -19.17 20.33 -11.58
C ARG A 141 -19.41 21.72 -10.99
N ARG A 142 -18.50 22.25 -10.15
CA ARG A 142 -18.59 23.64 -9.65
C ARG A 142 -18.44 24.66 -10.77
N LYS A 143 -17.62 24.38 -11.79
CA LYS A 143 -17.40 25.27 -12.93
C LYS A 143 -18.51 25.24 -13.99
N ARG A 144 -19.50 24.33 -13.88
CA ARG A 144 -20.67 24.26 -14.79
C ARG A 144 -21.99 24.75 -14.15
N PRO A 145 -22.10 25.95 -13.57
CA PRO A 145 -23.38 26.44 -13.03
C PRO A 145 -24.41 26.86 -14.10
N GLY A 146 -24.13 26.75 -15.41
CA GLY A 146 -24.89 27.45 -16.46
C GLY A 146 -25.51 26.64 -17.61
N LEU A 147 -25.57 25.30 -17.56
CA LEU A 147 -26.40 24.54 -18.52
C LEU A 147 -27.55 23.88 -17.77
N ARG A 148 -28.57 24.68 -17.48
CA ARG A 148 -29.94 24.20 -17.26
C ARG A 148 -30.82 25.01 -18.20
N ALA A 149 -31.42 24.29 -19.13
CA ALA A 149 -32.47 24.75 -20.04
C ALA A 149 -33.72 25.19 -19.27
#